data_AF-A0A931VDI6-F1
#
_entry.id   AF-A0A931VDI6-F1
#
_cell.length_a   1.000
_cell.length_b   1.000
_cell.length_c   1.000
_cell.angle_alpha   90.00
_cell.angle_beta   90.00
_cell.angle_gamma   90.00
#
_symmetry.space_group_name_H-M   'P 1'
#
loop_
_entity.id
_entity.type
_entity.pdbx_description
1 polymer ?
#
loop_
_entity_poly.entity_id
_entity_poly.type
_entity_poly.pdbx_seq_one_letter_code
_entity_poly.pdbx_strand_id
1 'polypeptide(L)'
;MENGLTLFSVKDIAIKKAYTIGRGGEYRDYFDLYAILKEKYIGLAEVISTAKKIYGSVFEEKLFLQQLVYLDDLLDFEIIPSDKPLQKPKEIKSFFEDLVKAYIS
;
A
#
# COMPACT_ATOMS: atom_id res chain seq x y z
N MET A 1 -36.03 -2.94 0.19
CA MET A 1 -34.73 -3.57 -0.07
C MET A 1 -33.70 -2.64 0.54
N GLU A 2 -33.06 -3.04 1.63
CA GLU A 2 -32.10 -2.19 2.33
C GLU A 2 -30.85 -2.00 1.46
N ASN A 3 -30.54 -0.75 1.11
CA ASN A 3 -29.28 -0.38 0.48
C ASN A 3 -28.16 -0.48 1.52
N GLY A 4 -27.68 -1.70 1.79
CA GLY A 4 -26.54 -1.91 2.68
C GLY A 4 -25.25 -1.37 2.06
N LEU A 5 -24.46 -0.63 2.85
CA LEU A 5 -23.08 -0.26 2.50
C LEU A 5 -22.27 -1.55 2.33
N THR A 6 -21.82 -1.85 1.11
CA THR A 6 -20.92 -2.97 0.85
C THR A 6 -19.50 -2.55 1.24
N LEU A 7 -18.97 -3.09 2.34
CA LEU A 7 -17.62 -2.81 2.80
C LEU A 7 -16.61 -3.70 2.05
N PHE A 8 -15.52 -3.09 1.57
CA PHE A 8 -14.41 -3.83 0.95
C PHE A 8 -13.69 -4.69 1.99
N SER A 9 -13.20 -5.86 1.57
CA SER A 9 -12.32 -6.64 2.44
C SER A 9 -10.98 -5.92 2.63
N VAL A 10 -10.26 -6.24 3.72
CA VAL A 10 -8.91 -5.70 3.96
C VAL A 10 -7.97 -5.99 2.77
N LYS A 11 -8.13 -7.14 2.13
CA LYS A 11 -7.37 -7.51 0.93
C LYS A 11 -7.69 -6.57 -0.24
N ASP A 12 -8.97 -6.31 -0.50
CA ASP A 12 -9.40 -5.40 -1.57
C ASP A 12 -8.88 -3.98 -1.34
N ILE A 13 -8.84 -3.53 -0.08
CA ILE A 13 -8.22 -2.26 0.29
C ILE A 13 -6.75 -2.27 -0.08
N ALA A 14 -5.99 -3.31 0.30
CA ALA A 14 -4.57 -3.45 -0.04
C ALA A 14 -4.33 -3.36 -1.56
N ILE A 15 -5.16 -4.03 -2.35
CA ILE A 15 -5.06 -4.03 -3.81
C ILE A 15 -5.31 -2.64 -4.39
N LYS A 16 -6.33 -1.95 -3.89
CA LYS A 16 -6.61 -0.56 -4.28
C LYS A 16 -5.47 0.37 -3.90
N LYS A 17 -4.89 0.22 -2.71
CA LYS A 17 -3.72 1.00 -2.29
C LYS A 17 -2.52 0.77 -3.19
N ALA A 18 -2.23 -0.48 -3.57
CA ALA A 18 -1.15 -0.78 -4.50
C ALA A 18 -1.37 -0.09 -5.87
N TYR A 19 -2.61 -0.12 -6.38
CA TYR A 19 -2.96 0.57 -7.61
C TYR A 19 -2.81 2.09 -7.51
N THR A 20 -3.25 2.70 -6.41
CA THR A 20 -3.11 4.15 -6.17
C THR A 20 -1.64 4.56 -6.04
N ILE A 21 -0.84 3.83 -5.24
CA ILE A 21 0.59 4.12 -5.02
C ILE A 21 1.36 4.09 -6.33
N GLY A 22 1.13 3.09 -7.18
CA GLY A 22 1.76 2.99 -8.50
C GLY A 22 1.44 4.17 -9.44
N ARG A 23 0.55 5.07 -9.05
CA ARG A 23 0.12 6.25 -9.82
C ARG A 23 0.37 7.57 -9.09
N GLY A 24 1.19 7.57 -8.03
CA GLY A 24 1.46 8.74 -7.20
C GLY A 24 0.47 8.89 -6.05
N GLY A 25 0.42 7.90 -5.17
CA GLY A 25 -0.42 7.93 -3.97
C GLY A 25 0.06 8.92 -2.91
N GLU A 26 -0.80 9.21 -1.94
CA GLU A 26 -0.47 10.07 -0.80
C GLU A 26 0.07 9.24 0.36
N TYR A 27 0.76 9.84 1.33
CA TYR A 27 1.36 9.12 2.45
C TYR A 27 0.38 8.20 3.21
N ARG A 28 -0.89 8.58 3.33
CA ARG A 28 -1.93 7.73 3.92
C ARG A 28 -2.11 6.40 3.18
N ASP A 29 -1.94 6.37 1.86
CA ASP A 29 -2.03 5.14 1.08
C ASP A 29 -0.89 4.18 1.41
N TYR A 30 0.31 4.73 1.59
CA TYR A 30 1.49 3.99 2.04
C TYR A 30 1.31 3.48 3.47
N PHE A 31 0.79 4.31 4.37
CA PHE A 31 0.50 3.93 5.76
C PHE A 31 -0.52 2.79 5.84
N ASP A 32 -1.63 2.91 5.09
CA ASP A 32 -2.66 1.86 5.05
C ASP A 32 -2.10 0.55 4.51
N LEU A 33 -1.35 0.59 3.41
CA LEU A 33 -0.72 -0.60 2.86
C LEU A 33 0.32 -1.19 3.81
N TYR A 34 1.12 -0.35 4.48
CA TYR A 34 2.08 -0.75 5.50
C TYR A 34 1.38 -1.51 6.63
N ALA A 35 0.32 -0.95 7.22
CA ALA A 35 -0.40 -1.58 8.31
C ALA A 35 -0.95 -2.95 7.90
N ILE A 36 -1.55 -3.02 6.71
CA ILE A 36 -2.12 -4.26 6.18
C ILE A 36 -1.06 -5.35 5.99
N LEU A 37 0.09 -5.01 5.38
CA LEU A 37 1.18 -5.95 5.13
C LEU A 37 1.91 -6.35 6.41
N LYS A 38 2.09 -5.39 7.34
CA LYS A 38 2.76 -5.60 8.62
C LYS A 38 2.00 -6.58 9.51
N GLU A 39 0.68 -6.45 9.55
CA GLU A 39 -0.24 -7.36 10.27
C GLU A 39 -0.52 -8.67 9.49
N LYS A 40 0.14 -8.86 8.33
CA LYS A 40 0.09 -10.10 7.53
C LYS A 40 -1.31 -10.49 7.03
N TYR A 41 -2.20 -9.52 6.80
CA TYR A 41 -3.50 -9.79 6.19
C TYR A 41 -3.38 -10.27 4.73
N ILE A 42 -2.33 -9.84 4.04
CA ILE A 42 -1.96 -10.24 2.67
C ILE A 42 -0.44 -10.03 2.49
N GLY A 43 0.19 -10.79 1.60
CA GLY A 43 1.62 -10.61 1.25
C GLY A 43 1.83 -9.76 -0.01
N LEU A 44 3.01 -9.16 -0.16
CA LEU A 44 3.34 -8.30 -1.31
C LEU A 44 3.14 -9.02 -2.66
N ALA A 45 3.54 -10.29 -2.77
CA ALA A 45 3.36 -11.09 -4.00
C ALA A 45 1.88 -11.32 -4.33
N GLU A 46 1.03 -11.56 -3.33
CA GLU A 46 -0.42 -11.71 -3.51
C GLU A 46 -1.07 -10.38 -3.92
N VAL A 47 -0.63 -9.26 -3.32
CA VAL A 47 -1.06 -7.90 -3.72
C VAL A 47 -0.73 -7.65 -5.19
N ILE A 48 0.52 -7.85 -5.60
CA ILE A 48 0.97 -7.57 -6.98
C ILE A 48 0.26 -8.48 -7.98
N SER A 49 0.24 -9.79 -7.73
CA SER A 49 -0.39 -10.75 -8.65
C SER A 49 -1.89 -10.51 -8.80
N THR A 50 -2.57 -10.10 -7.72
CA THR A 50 -4.00 -9.84 -7.77
C THR A 50 -4.31 -8.45 -8.34
N ALA A 51 -3.50 -7.43 -8.07
CA ALA A 51 -3.60 -6.13 -8.72
C ALA A 51 -3.43 -6.25 -10.24
N LYS A 52 -2.46 -7.04 -10.71
CA LYS A 52 -2.29 -7.37 -12.14
C LYS A 52 -3.53 -8.05 -12.73
N LYS A 53 -4.14 -8.99 -12.01
CA LYS A 53 -5.36 -9.68 -12.47
C LYS A 53 -6.55 -8.71 -12.61
N ILE A 54 -6.68 -7.76 -11.70
CA ILE A 54 -7.82 -6.82 -11.66
C ILE A 54 -7.64 -5.67 -12.66
N TYR A 55 -6.46 -5.07 -12.71
CA TYR A 55 -6.21 -3.85 -13.49
C TYR A 55 -5.48 -4.11 -14.82
N GLY A 56 -5.04 -5.35 -15.07
CA GLY A 56 -4.35 -5.74 -16.30
C GLY A 56 -3.09 -4.91 -16.53
N SER A 57 -2.91 -4.46 -17.78
CA SER A 57 -1.78 -3.64 -18.20
C SER A 57 -1.78 -2.22 -17.63
N VAL A 58 -2.84 -1.79 -16.93
CA VAL A 58 -2.88 -0.47 -16.28
C VAL A 58 -2.10 -0.49 -14.96
N PHE A 59 -1.86 -1.66 -14.39
CA PHE A 59 -1.02 -1.83 -13.22
C PHE A 59 0.39 -2.29 -13.63
N GLU A 60 1.33 -1.35 -13.59
CA GLU A 60 2.74 -1.62 -13.87
C GLU A 60 3.49 -1.97 -12.58
N GLU A 61 3.83 -3.25 -12.40
CA GLU A 61 4.51 -3.74 -11.19
C GLU A 61 5.81 -2.99 -10.90
N LYS A 62 6.64 -2.76 -11.92
CA LYS A 62 7.91 -2.08 -11.76
C LYS A 62 7.71 -0.66 -11.22
N LEU A 63 6.72 0.05 -11.77
CA LEU A 63 6.39 1.41 -11.33
C LEU A 63 5.85 1.40 -9.90
N PHE A 64 4.95 0.46 -9.58
CA PHE A 64 4.46 0.29 -8.21
C PHE A 64 5.62 0.04 -7.22
N LEU A 65 6.53 -0.88 -7.51
CA LEU A 65 7.67 -1.18 -6.64
C LEU A 65 8.61 0.02 -6.49
N GLN A 66 8.84 0.79 -7.56
CA GLN A 66 9.62 2.03 -7.51
C GLN A 66 8.96 3.08 -6.60
N GLN A 67 7.65 3.29 -6.78
CA GLN A 67 6.90 4.23 -5.94
C GLN A 67 6.86 3.79 -4.48
N LEU A 68 6.81 2.48 -4.21
CA LEU A 68 6.74 1.93 -2.86
C LEU A 68 7.98 2.23 -2.01
N VAL A 69 9.15 2.38 -2.63
CA VAL A 69 10.42 2.71 -1.94
C VAL A 69 10.80 4.19 -2.02
N TYR A 70 10.12 4.98 -2.85
CA TYR A 70 10.39 6.39 -3.06
C TYR A 70 9.36 7.29 -2.36
N LEU A 71 9.53 7.49 -1.06
CA LEU A 71 8.65 8.34 -0.23
C LEU A 71 9.11 9.81 -0.19
N ASP A 72 10.24 10.15 -0.82
CA ASP A 72 10.90 11.44 -0.64
C ASP A 72 10.15 12.63 -1.27
N ASP A 73 9.24 12.35 -2.23
CA ASP A 73 8.37 13.34 -2.88
C ASP A 73 7.06 13.61 -2.11
N LEU A 74 6.81 12.90 -1.01
CA LEU A 74 5.61 13.11 -0.19
C LEU A 74 5.81 14.35 0.68
N LEU A 75 4.92 15.34 0.53
CA LEU A 75 4.99 16.61 1.26
C LEU A 75 4.08 16.63 2.49
N ASP A 76 3.07 15.78 2.51
CA ASP A 76 2.08 15.68 3.58
C ASP A 76 2.19 14.33 4.28
N PHE A 77 2.67 14.39 5.52
CA PHE A 77 2.78 13.24 6.43
C PHE A 77 1.76 13.32 7.57
N GLU A 78 0.81 14.25 7.52
CA GLU A 78 -0.26 14.33 8.49
C GLU A 78 -1.15 13.09 8.34
N ILE A 79 -1.07 12.22 9.32
CA ILE A 79 -2.02 11.11 9.48
C ILE A 79 -3.06 11.58 10.50
N ILE A 80 -4.32 11.22 10.22
CA ILE A 80 -5.49 11.45 11.08
C ILE A 80 -5.16 11.12 12.55
N PRO A 81 -5.67 11.90 13.53
CA PRO A 81 -5.41 11.67 14.94
C PRO A 81 -5.66 10.20 15.34
N SER A 82 -4.60 9.55 15.79
CA SER A 82 -4.60 8.20 16.34
C SER A 82 -4.25 8.31 17.81
N ASP A 83 -5.01 7.62 18.67
CA ASP A 83 -4.69 7.49 20.10
C ASP A 83 -3.39 6.72 20.35
N LYS A 84 -2.83 6.08 19.30
CA LYS A 84 -1.57 5.36 19.32
C LYS A 84 -0.47 6.15 18.62
N PRO A 85 0.79 6.09 19.12
CA PRO A 85 1.92 6.66 18.44
C PRO A 85 2.03 6.07 17.04
N LEU A 86 1.98 6.95 16.04
CA LEU A 86 2.10 6.57 14.64
C LEU A 86 3.55 6.24 14.32
N GLN A 87 3.74 5.22 13.48
CA GLN A 87 5.06 4.85 12.99
C GLN A 87 5.64 6.02 12.18
N LYS A 88 6.93 6.32 12.36
CA LYS A 88 7.57 7.44 11.66
C LYS A 88 7.69 7.12 10.17
N PRO A 89 7.58 8.11 9.26
CA PRO A 89 7.73 7.89 7.82
C PRO A 89 8.99 7.10 7.43
N LYS A 90 10.10 7.36 8.12
CA LYS A 90 11.38 6.65 7.93
C LYS A 90 11.28 5.15 8.18
N GLU A 91 10.52 4.73 9.18
CA GLU A 91 10.38 3.31 9.54
C GLU A 91 9.49 2.58 8.53
N ILE A 92 8.46 3.27 8.02
CA ILE A 92 7.62 2.76 6.93
C ILE A 92 8.44 2.62 5.64
N LYS A 93 9.28 3.62 5.32
CA LYS A 93 10.20 3.56 4.17
C LYS A 93 11.13 2.35 4.28
N SER A 94 11.82 2.17 5.41
CA SER A 94 12.70 1.01 5.59
C SER A 94 11.96 -0.33 5.52
N PHE A 95 10.73 -0.41 6.07
CA PHE A 95 9.91 -1.61 5.92
C PHE A 95 9.66 -1.96 4.44
N PHE A 96 9.29 -0.99 3.62
CA PHE A 96 9.06 -1.23 2.19
C PHE A 96 10.34 -1.55 1.44
N GLU A 97 11.45 -0.88 1.73
CA GLU A 97 12.75 -1.20 1.12
C GLU A 97 13.14 -2.66 1.39
N ASP A 98 13.01 -3.14 2.62
CA ASP A 98 13.33 -4.52 2.98
C ASP A 98 12.36 -5.52 2.36
N LEU A 99 11.07 -5.18 2.32
CA LEU A 99 10.05 -6.02 1.69
C LEU A 99 10.26 -6.14 0.18
N VAL A 100 10.60 -5.05 -0.49
CA VAL A 100 10.88 -5.04 -1.94
C VAL A 100 12.18 -5.80 -2.24
N LYS A 101 13.24 -5.59 -1.44
CA LYS A 101 14.48 -6.38 -1.57
C LYS A 101 14.20 -7.88 -1.45
N ALA A 102 13.43 -8.29 -0.45
CA ALA A 102 13.07 -9.70 -0.24
C ALA A 102 12.21 -10.26 -1.38
N TYR A 103 11.42 -9.42 -2.06
CA TYR A 103 10.57 -9.84 -3.18
C TYR A 103 11.36 -10.01 -4.49
N ILE A 104 12.39 -9.20 -4.72
CA ILE A 104 13.21 -9.23 -5.95
C ILE A 104 14.45 -10.14 -5.86
N SER A 105 14.81 -10.62 -4.67
CA SER A 105 15.95 -11.52 -4.44
C SER A 105 15.60 -12.96 -4.80
#